data_AF-A0A820PEE6-F1
#
_entry.id   AF-A0A820PEE6-F1
#
_cell.length_a   1.000
_cell.length_b   1.000
_cell.length_c   1.000
_cell.angle_alpha   90.00
_cell.angle_beta   90.00
_cell.angle_gamma   90.00
#
_symmetry.space_group_name_H-M   'P 1'
#
loop_
_entity.id
_entity.type
_entity.pdbx_description
1 polymer ?
#
loop_
_entity_poly.entity_id
_entity_poly.type
_entity_poly.pdbx_seq_one_letter_code
_entity_poly.pdbx_strand_id
1 'polypeptide(L)'
;MNNYETTKEDEYVSIQYKLSDEELLIVGFIPLINMTNAHHMVTYICEEPAEKKLFWSGNTICNGEQTIIHGWSKNAPPFILPK
;
A
#
# COMPACT_ATOMS: atom_id res chain seq x y z
N MET A 1 7.78 4.13 -4.61
CA MET A 1 7.26 4.10 -5.99
C MET A 1 8.25 4.83 -6.87
N ASN A 2 9.26 4.15 -7.41
CA ASN A 2 10.25 4.82 -8.25
C ASN A 2 9.60 5.16 -9.60
N ASN A 3 9.82 6.39 -10.08
CA ASN A 3 9.34 6.88 -11.39
C ASN A 3 7.82 7.06 -11.51
N TYR A 4 7.09 7.23 -10.40
CA TYR A 4 5.72 7.74 -10.45
C TYR A 4 5.67 9.15 -9.87
N GLU A 5 5.21 10.11 -10.67
CA GLU A 5 4.98 11.49 -10.24
C GLU A 5 3.48 11.74 -10.18
N THR A 6 3.01 12.23 -9.02
CA THR A 6 1.63 12.66 -8.85
C THR A 6 1.38 13.92 -9.65
N THR A 7 0.19 14.04 -10.25
CA THR A 7 -0.17 15.14 -11.14
C THR A 7 -1.07 16.18 -10.47
N LYS A 8 -1.59 15.87 -9.28
CA LYS A 8 -2.49 16.73 -8.50
C LYS A 8 -2.32 16.48 -7.01
N GLU A 9 -2.72 17.48 -6.22
CA GLU A 9 -2.86 17.33 -4.77
C GLU A 9 -3.91 16.26 -4.43
N ASP A 10 -3.70 15.58 -3.29
CA ASP A 10 -4.54 14.49 -2.78
C ASP A 10 -4.76 13.32 -3.78
N GLU A 11 -3.76 13.04 -4.63
CA GLU A 11 -3.79 11.88 -5.51
C GLU A 11 -3.49 10.57 -4.76
N TYR A 12 -4.43 9.63 -4.84
CA TYR A 12 -4.24 8.26 -4.36
C TYR A 12 -3.68 7.41 -5.49
N VAL A 13 -2.49 6.87 -5.27
CA VAL A 13 -1.77 6.02 -6.21
C VAL A 13 -1.58 4.65 -5.58
N SER A 14 -1.94 3.62 -6.33
CA SER A 14 -1.85 2.22 -5.92
C SER A 14 -0.82 1.48 -6.76
N ILE A 15 -0.21 0.47 -6.15
CA ILE A 15 0.70 -0.50 -6.78
C ILE A 15 0.38 -1.88 -6.20
N GLN A 16 0.64 -2.92 -6.98
CA GLN A 16 0.49 -4.31 -6.57
C GLN A 16 1.82 -5.05 -6.53
N TYR A 17 1.90 -6.04 -5.64
CA TYR A 17 2.97 -7.03 -5.61
C TYR A 17 2.33 -8.40 -5.39
N LYS A 18 2.64 -9.35 -6.29
CA LYS A 18 2.21 -10.74 -6.12
C LYS A 18 3.10 -11.42 -5.08
N LEU A 19 2.49 -12.03 -4.06
CA LEU A 19 3.19 -12.87 -3.09
C LEU A 19 3.52 -14.24 -3.69
N SER A 20 4.44 -14.98 -3.05
CA SER A 20 4.66 -16.39 -3.39
C SER A 20 3.41 -17.22 -3.12
N ASP A 21 3.31 -18.38 -3.76
CA ASP A 21 2.20 -19.32 -3.52
C ASP A 21 2.39 -20.15 -2.23
N GLU A 22 3.47 -19.90 -1.47
CA GLU A 22 3.73 -20.50 -0.16
C GLU A 22 2.96 -19.79 0.97
N GLU A 23 2.67 -20.53 2.05
CA GLU A 23 2.11 -19.95 3.27
C GLU A 23 3.17 -19.09 3.98
N LEU A 24 2.86 -17.81 4.18
CA LEU A 24 3.76 -16.83 4.79
C LEU A 24 3.07 -16.11 5.95
N LEU A 25 3.87 -15.72 6.94
CA LEU A 25 3.44 -14.91 8.07
C LEU A 25 4.02 -13.50 7.96
N ILE A 26 3.17 -12.49 8.10
CA ILE A 26 3.60 -11.11 8.19
C ILE A 26 3.97 -10.80 9.64
N VAL A 27 5.26 -10.59 9.89
CA VAL A 27 5.81 -10.38 11.24
C VAL A 27 6.14 -8.92 11.55
N GLY A 28 6.02 -8.03 10.56
CA GLY A 28 6.33 -6.61 10.75
C GLY A 28 6.21 -5.80 9.47
N PHE A 29 6.23 -4.48 9.64
CA PHE A 29 6.21 -3.51 8.54
C PHE A 29 7.31 -2.48 8.77
N ILE A 30 8.09 -2.20 7.73
CA ILE A 30 9.08 -1.12 7.71
C ILE A 30 8.69 -0.20 6.56
N PRO A 31 8.20 1.01 6.83
CA PRO A 31 7.66 1.83 5.77
C PRO A 31 8.80 2.61 5.07
N LEU A 32 8.88 2.50 3.75
CA LEU A 32 9.87 3.18 2.91
C LEU A 32 9.21 4.33 2.15
N ILE A 33 9.40 5.56 2.63
CA ILE A 33 8.56 6.71 2.26
C ILE A 33 9.40 7.91 1.83
N ASN A 34 8.94 8.62 0.80
CA ASN A 34 9.37 9.98 0.53
C ASN A 34 8.52 10.97 1.36
N MET A 35 9.09 11.48 2.44
CA MET A 35 8.42 12.36 3.40
C MET A 35 8.01 13.72 2.82
N THR A 36 8.56 14.11 1.65
CA THR A 36 8.17 15.36 0.98
C THR A 36 6.74 15.30 0.48
N ASN A 37 6.33 14.18 -0.12
CA ASN A 37 5.06 14.08 -0.86
C ASN A 37 4.03 13.16 -0.20
N ALA A 38 4.47 12.10 0.49
CA ALA A 38 3.53 11.13 1.04
C ALA A 38 2.87 11.64 2.33
N HIS A 39 1.53 11.59 2.37
CA HIS A 39 0.75 11.91 3.57
C HIS A 39 0.32 10.64 4.33
N HIS A 40 -0.26 9.67 3.61
CA HIS A 40 -0.69 8.37 4.15
C HIS A 40 -0.24 7.23 3.24
N MET A 41 -0.12 6.03 3.81
CA MET A 41 0.07 4.78 3.06
C MET A 41 -0.76 3.69 3.73
N VAL A 42 -1.56 2.97 2.93
CA VAL A 42 -2.38 1.84 3.40
C VAL A 42 -2.06 0.62 2.56
N THR A 43 -1.84 -0.51 3.22
CA THR A 43 -1.52 -1.78 2.58
C THR A 43 -2.70 -2.73 2.73
N TYR A 44 -3.12 -3.30 1.60
CA TYR A 44 -4.22 -4.25 1.51
C TYR A 44 -3.69 -5.62 1.03
N ILE A 45 -4.37 -6.68 1.44
CA ILE A 45 -4.30 -8.00 0.79
C ILE A 45 -5.62 -8.27 0.10
N CYS A 46 -5.54 -8.84 -1.11
CA CYS A 46 -6.66 -9.39 -1.86
C CYS A 46 -6.19 -10.41 -2.89
N GLU A 47 -7.12 -11.16 -3.47
CA GLU A 47 -6.84 -12.15 -4.51
C GLU A 47 -6.63 -11.52 -5.89
N GLU A 48 -7.45 -10.52 -6.24
CA GLU A 48 -7.40 -9.85 -7.54
C GLU A 48 -7.28 -8.32 -7.37
N PRO A 49 -6.18 -7.70 -7.80
CA PRO A 49 -6.04 -6.24 -7.83
C PRO A 49 -7.03 -5.60 -8.82
N ALA A 50 -7.40 -4.34 -8.56
CA ALA A 50 -8.36 -3.62 -9.40
C ALA A 50 -7.87 -3.41 -10.84
N GLU A 51 -6.57 -3.25 -11.02
CA GLU A 51 -5.94 -2.95 -12.30
C GLU A 51 -4.77 -3.91 -12.56
N LYS A 52 -4.53 -4.25 -13.82
CA LYS A 52 -3.35 -5.05 -14.22
C LYS A 52 -2.08 -4.20 -14.39
N LYS A 53 -2.22 -2.87 -14.29
CA LYS A 53 -1.12 -1.92 -14.44
C LYS A 53 -0.28 -1.90 -13.17
N LEU A 54 1.01 -1.61 -13.31
CA LEU A 54 1.90 -1.50 -12.16
C LEU A 54 1.49 -0.34 -11.22
N PHE A 55 1.04 0.77 -11.79
CA PHE A 55 0.50 1.90 -11.04
C PHE A 55 -0.86 2.29 -11.59
N TRP A 56 -1.77 2.66 -10.70
CA TRP A 56 -3.05 3.26 -11.07
C TRP A 56 -3.48 4.27 -10.02
N SER A 57 -4.26 5.26 -10.44
CA SER A 57 -4.85 6.23 -9.52
C SER A 57 -6.33 5.94 -9.29
N GLY A 58 -6.81 6.27 -8.09
CA GLY A 58 -8.20 6.05 -7.69
C GLY A 58 -8.34 5.26 -6.39
N ASN A 59 -9.59 5.02 -6.00
CA ASN A 59 -9.92 4.46 -4.69
C ASN A 59 -10.22 2.95 -4.73
N THR A 60 -10.33 2.36 -5.92
CA THR A 60 -10.53 0.92 -6.09
C THR A 60 -9.18 0.22 -6.01
N ILE A 61 -8.99 -0.62 -5.00
CA ILE A 61 -7.72 -1.33 -4.78
C ILE A 61 -7.78 -2.76 -5.31
N CYS A 62 -8.89 -3.46 -5.07
CA CYS A 62 -9.09 -4.86 -5.44
C CYS A 62 -10.44 -5.10 -6.11
N ASN A 63 -10.50 -6.11 -6.96
CA ASN A 63 -11.73 -6.69 -7.48
C ASN A 63 -12.25 -7.71 -6.46
N GLY A 64 -13.20 -7.29 -5.62
CA GLY A 64 -13.79 -8.16 -4.60
C GLY A 64 -13.34 -7.82 -3.18
N GLU A 65 -13.15 -8.85 -2.35
CA GLU A 65 -12.79 -8.66 -0.95
C GLU A 65 -11.36 -8.11 -0.80
N GLN A 66 -11.19 -7.23 0.19
CA GLN A 66 -9.91 -6.61 0.53
C GLN A 66 -9.78 -6.48 2.04
N THR A 67 -8.59 -6.77 2.56
CA THR A 67 -8.28 -6.67 3.99
C THR A 67 -7.15 -5.67 4.20
N ILE A 68 -7.35 -4.67 5.05
CA ILE A 68 -6.29 -3.76 5.49
C ILE A 68 -5.38 -4.52 6.45
N ILE A 69 -4.08 -4.54 6.15
CA ILE A 69 -3.08 -5.21 6.99
C ILE A 69 -2.10 -4.25 7.66
N HIS A 70 -1.98 -3.02 7.14
CA HIS A 70 -1.09 -2.01 7.69
C HIS A 70 -1.50 -0.61 7.23
N GLY A 71 -1.30 0.36 8.12
CA GLY A 71 -1.47 1.77 7.83
C GLY A 71 -0.29 2.57 8.38
N TRP A 72 0.12 3.58 7.62
CA TRP A 72 1.12 4.56 8.02
C TRP A 72 0.60 5.97 7.73
N SER A 73 0.91 6.91 8.63
CA SER A 73 0.59 8.31 8.47
C SER A 73 1.78 9.20 8.85
N LYS A 74 1.96 10.29 8.10
CA LYS A 74 2.99 11.28 8.39
C LYS A 74 2.80 11.85 9.80
N ASN A 75 3.88 11.84 10.59
CA ASN A 75 3.93 12.31 11.98
C ASN A 75 3.09 11.50 13.00
N ALA A 76 2.47 10.39 12.61
CA ALA A 76 1.84 9.48 13.57
C ALA A 76 2.87 8.57 14.23
N PRO A 77 2.67 8.16 15.50
CA PRO A 77 3.50 7.14 16.13
C PRO A 77 3.47 5.83 15.33
N PRO A 78 4.60 5.10 15.22
CA PRO A 78 4.63 3.82 14.54
C PRO A 78 3.86 2.76 15.34
N PHE A 79 3.17 1.87 14.63
CA PHE A 79 2.61 0.66 15.21
C PHE A 79 3.57 -0.50 14.98
N ILE A 80 3.90 -1.23 16.05
CA ILE A 80 4.78 -2.39 16.01
C ILE A 80 3.95 -3.61 16.38
N LEU A 81 4.01 -4.66 15.56
CA LEU A 81 3.32 -5.91 15.87
C LEU A 81 3.85 -6.52 17.17
N PRO A 82 2.97 -7.10 18.01
CA PRO A 82 3.41 -7.87 19.19
C PRO A 82 4.36 -9.01 18.81
N LYS A 83 5.20 -9.39 19.75
CA LYS A 83 6.09 -10.55 19.64
C LYS A 83 5.35 -11.85 19.97
#